data_AF-A0A9X6NKR4-F1
#
_entry.id   AF-A0A9X6NKR4-F1
#
_cell.length_a   1.000
_cell.length_b   1.000
_cell.length_c   1.000
_cell.angle_alpha   90.00
_cell.angle_beta   90.00
_cell.angle_gamma   90.00
#
_symmetry.space_group_name_H-M   'P 1'
#
loop_
_entity.id
_entity.type
_entity.pdbx_description
1 polymer ?
#
loop_
_entity_poly.entity_id
_entity_poly.type
_entity_poly.pdbx_seq_one_letter_code
_entity_poly.pdbx_strand_id
1 'polypeptide(L)'
;MVLGDYNADCQYVRKSAWDSVKLYTNPAFHWFIPTGTDTAAMASECTFDRAVAKASGRFKTAFVPGSLKVHDFVSNYKIKVAEARQLSDHFPVCLQYD
;
A
#
# COMPACT_ATOMS: atom_id res chain seq x y z
N MET A 1 2.98 12.51 6.25
CA MET A 1 2.61 11.25 5.58
C MET A 1 1.12 11.07 5.77
N VAL A 2 0.42 10.57 4.76
CA VAL A 2 -0.93 10.01 4.91
C VAL A 2 -0.84 8.56 4.46
N LEU A 3 -1.28 7.64 5.32
CA LEU A 3 -1.18 6.20 5.10
C LEU A 3 -2.43 5.47 5.59
N GLY A 4 -2.71 4.32 5.00
CA GLY A 4 -3.77 3.40 5.42
C GLY A 4 -4.44 2.71 4.24
N ASP A 5 -5.52 2.00 4.54
CA ASP A 5 -6.42 1.43 3.53
C ASP A 5 -7.17 2.56 2.80
N TYR A 6 -6.81 2.80 1.55
CA TYR A 6 -7.47 3.78 0.69
C TYR A 6 -8.55 3.14 -0.20
N ASN A 7 -8.68 1.81 -0.18
CA ASN A 7 -9.40 1.04 -1.20
C ASN A 7 -8.93 1.42 -2.63
N ALA A 8 -7.65 1.72 -2.81
CA ALA A 8 -7.12 2.35 -4.02
C ALA A 8 -6.66 1.35 -5.09
N ASP A 9 -7.49 0.36 -5.43
CA ASP A 9 -7.26 -0.55 -6.57
C ASP A 9 -8.53 -1.32 -6.95
N CYS A 10 -8.41 -2.23 -7.92
CA CYS A 10 -9.41 -3.24 -8.27
C CYS A 10 -10.76 -2.60 -8.63
N GLN A 11 -11.85 -3.05 -7.99
CA GLN A 11 -13.20 -2.61 -8.32
C GLN A 11 -13.51 -1.18 -7.87
N TYR A 12 -12.76 -0.66 -6.88
CA TYR A 12 -13.02 0.63 -6.26
C TYR A 12 -12.34 1.78 -7.03
N VAL A 13 -11.08 1.61 -7.43
CA VAL A 13 -10.35 2.56 -8.27
C VAL A 13 -9.83 1.83 -9.51
N ARG A 14 -10.66 1.81 -10.56
CA ARG A 14 -10.31 1.21 -11.85
C ARG A 14 -9.19 1.99 -12.52
N LYS A 15 -8.46 1.34 -13.44
CA LYS A 15 -7.37 1.95 -14.22
C LYS A 15 -7.74 3.32 -14.83
N SER A 16 -8.94 3.43 -15.40
CA SER A 16 -9.44 4.67 -16.03
C SER A 16 -9.77 5.80 -15.06
N ALA A 17 -9.90 5.52 -13.75
CA ALA A 17 -10.23 6.54 -12.76
C ALA A 17 -8.98 7.26 -12.23
N TRP A 18 -7.78 6.67 -12.35
CA TRP A 18 -6.54 7.21 -11.77
C TRP A 18 -6.19 8.61 -12.25
N ASP A 19 -6.49 8.94 -13.51
CA ASP A 19 -6.24 10.27 -14.07
C ASP A 19 -7.10 11.36 -13.40
N SER A 20 -8.18 10.97 -12.72
CA SER A 20 -9.03 11.89 -11.94
C SER A 20 -8.59 12.06 -10.48
N VAL A 21 -7.73 11.18 -9.97
CA VAL A 21 -7.28 11.20 -8.57
C VAL A 21 -6.17 12.26 -8.42
N LYS A 22 -6.55 13.47 -8.01
CA LYS A 22 -5.62 14.61 -7.86
C LYS A 22 -4.41 14.30 -6.96
N LEU A 23 -4.60 13.48 -5.93
CA LEU A 23 -3.50 13.06 -5.03
C LEU A 23 -2.47 12.18 -5.76
N TYR A 24 -2.88 11.46 -6.80
CA TYR A 24 -2.04 10.59 -7.63
C TYR A 24 -1.39 11.34 -8.79
N THR A 25 -2.16 12.18 -9.50
CA THR A 25 -1.65 12.89 -10.69
C THR A 25 -0.80 14.11 -10.37
N ASN A 26 -0.91 14.67 -9.17
CA ASN A 26 -0.13 15.84 -8.79
C ASN A 26 1.31 15.45 -8.36
N PRO A 27 2.35 15.92 -9.08
CA PRO A 27 3.75 15.57 -8.79
C PRO A 27 4.26 16.11 -7.45
N ALA A 28 3.50 16.98 -6.78
CA ALA A 28 3.80 17.41 -5.42
C ALA A 28 3.70 16.27 -4.39
N PHE A 29 3.14 15.12 -4.76
CA PHE A 29 2.99 13.95 -3.91
C PHE A 29 3.79 12.77 -4.45
N HIS A 30 4.39 12.02 -3.54
CA HIS A 30 5.08 10.78 -3.82
C HIS A 30 4.31 9.62 -3.20
N TRP A 31 4.01 8.62 -4.04
CA TRP A 31 3.38 7.37 -3.65
C TRP A 31 4.46 6.32 -3.43
N PHE A 32 4.57 5.83 -2.20
CA PHE A 32 5.62 4.87 -1.84
C PHE A 32 5.27 3.44 -2.23
N ILE A 33 3.98 3.12 -2.34
CA ILE A 33 3.46 1.77 -2.66
C ILE A 33 3.01 1.75 -4.12
N PRO A 34 3.74 1.06 -5.02
CA PRO A 34 3.39 0.96 -6.43
C PRO A 34 2.07 0.21 -6.63
N THR A 35 1.30 0.60 -7.65
CA THR A 35 0.16 -0.19 -8.12
C THR A 35 0.64 -1.58 -8.57
N GLY A 36 -0.10 -2.62 -8.19
CA GLY A 36 0.29 -4.03 -8.35
C GLY A 36 1.00 -4.62 -7.12
N THR A 37 1.15 -3.86 -6.03
CA THR A 37 1.62 -4.40 -4.75
C THR A 37 0.42 -5.02 -4.04
N ASP A 38 0.41 -6.34 -3.87
CA ASP A 38 -0.70 -6.99 -3.17
C ASP A 38 -0.67 -6.63 -1.68
N THR A 39 -1.71 -5.95 -1.21
CA THR A 39 -1.88 -5.60 0.21
C THR A 39 -3.07 -6.30 0.85
N ALA A 40 -3.75 -7.18 0.12
CA ALA A 40 -4.85 -7.96 0.65
C ALA A 40 -4.36 -9.31 1.19
N ALA A 41 -4.76 -9.67 2.41
CA ALA A 41 -4.49 -10.99 2.99
C ALA A 41 -5.46 -12.07 2.50
N MET A 42 -6.25 -11.76 1.48
CA MET A 42 -7.24 -12.64 0.84
C MET A 42 -6.86 -12.93 -0.61
N ALA A 43 -7.60 -13.83 -1.28
CA ALA A 43 -7.33 -14.24 -2.65
C ALA A 43 -7.69 -13.17 -3.71
N SER A 44 -7.17 -11.96 -3.54
CA SER A 44 -7.31 -10.84 -4.47
C SER A 44 -5.98 -10.10 -4.55
N GLU A 45 -5.39 -9.99 -5.72
CA GLU A 45 -4.17 -9.19 -5.94
C GLU A 45 -4.54 -7.70 -6.03
N CYS A 46 -4.76 -7.04 -4.90
CA CYS A 46 -5.24 -5.65 -4.85
C CYS A 46 -4.34 -4.75 -4.00
N THR A 47 -4.03 -3.54 -4.51
CA THR A 47 -3.21 -2.52 -3.83
C THR A 47 -4.06 -1.52 -3.05
N PHE A 48 -4.80 -1.98 -2.04
CA PHE A 48 -5.71 -1.12 -1.29
C PHE A 48 -4.97 -0.14 -0.36
N ASP A 49 -3.97 -0.63 0.35
CA ASP A 49 -3.19 0.13 1.31
C ASP A 49 -2.15 1.00 0.60
N ARG A 50 -2.12 2.28 0.95
CA ARG A 50 -1.25 3.26 0.31
C ARG A 50 -0.52 4.09 1.36
N ALA A 51 0.63 4.63 0.95
CA ALA A 51 1.40 5.59 1.72
C ALA A 51 1.81 6.72 0.77
N VAL A 52 1.45 7.95 1.14
CA VAL A 52 1.65 9.14 0.31
C VAL A 52 2.20 10.29 1.16
N ALA A 53 3.24 10.95 0.68
CA ALA A 53 3.76 12.16 1.30
C ALA A 53 4.08 13.25 0.27
N LYS A 54 4.32 14.47 0.75
CA LYS A 54 4.87 15.53 -0.09
C LYS A 54 6.22 15.09 -0.66
N ALA A 55 6.38 15.21 -1.98
CA ALA A 55 7.61 14.82 -2.69
C ALA A 55 8.83 15.64 -2.24
N SER A 56 8.62 16.91 -1.85
CA SER A 56 9.66 17.80 -1.31
C SER A 56 9.89 17.64 0.20
N GLY A 57 9.18 16.74 0.86
CA GLY A 57 9.18 16.61 2.32
C GLY A 57 10.19 15.59 2.84
N ARG A 58 10.49 15.66 4.14
CA ARG A 58 11.45 14.78 4.82
C ARG A 58 11.13 13.29 4.66
N PHE A 59 9.86 12.90 4.58
CA PHE A 59 9.48 11.51 4.32
C PHE A 59 10.01 10.98 2.98
N LYS A 60 10.14 11.82 1.94
CA LYS A 60 10.71 11.36 0.67
C LYS A 60 12.24 11.25 0.76
N THR A 61 12.90 12.20 1.43
CA THR A 61 14.37 12.26 1.50
C THR A 61 14.95 11.26 2.49
N ALA A 62 14.24 10.96 3.58
CA ALA A 62 14.65 10.01 4.60
C ALA A 62 14.27 8.57 4.26
N PHE A 63 13.45 8.33 3.22
CA PHE A 63 13.01 6.98 2.90
C PHE A 63 14.18 6.08 2.51
N VAL A 64 14.35 4.98 3.23
CA VAL A 64 15.38 3.98 2.95
C VAL A 64 14.99 3.23 1.67
N PRO A 65 15.74 3.34 0.56
CA PRO A 65 15.40 2.67 -0.68
C PRO A 65 15.32 1.15 -0.51
N GLY A 66 14.28 0.53 -1.06
CA GLY A 66 14.05 -0.91 -0.94
C GLY A 66 13.48 -1.38 0.40
N SER A 67 13.20 -0.47 1.34
CA SER A 67 12.62 -0.83 2.65
C SER A 67 11.12 -1.12 2.63
N LEU A 68 10.43 -0.83 1.51
CA LEU A 68 9.02 -1.17 1.36
C LEU A 68 8.85 -2.68 1.48
N LYS A 69 8.03 -3.10 2.45
CA LYS A 69 7.67 -4.50 2.65
C LYS A 69 6.18 -4.65 2.89
N VAL A 70 5.55 -5.56 2.17
CA VAL A 70 4.25 -6.12 2.56
C VAL A 70 4.52 -7.22 3.58
N HIS A 71 3.97 -7.08 4.79
CA HIS A 71 4.09 -8.11 5.81
C HIS A 71 3.03 -9.20 5.59
N ASP A 72 3.35 -10.13 4.69
CA ASP A 72 2.55 -11.33 4.45
C ASP A 72 2.62 -12.28 5.66
N PHE A 73 1.77 -12.01 6.66
CA PHE A 73 1.68 -12.81 7.87
C PHE A 73 1.12 -14.22 7.62
N VAL A 74 0.41 -14.44 6.52
CA VAL A 74 -0.07 -15.78 6.13
C VAL A 74 1.12 -16.67 5.79
N SER A 75 1.99 -16.21 4.89
CA SER A 75 3.20 -16.94 4.50
C SER A 75 4.24 -16.98 5.61
N ASN A 76 4.47 -15.86 6.31
CA ASN A 76 5.51 -15.76 7.33
C ASN A 76 5.24 -16.65 8.55
N TYR A 77 3.98 -16.74 8.99
CA TYR A 77 3.60 -17.55 10.16
C TYR A 77 2.95 -18.89 9.78
N LYS A 78 2.81 -19.18 8.48
CA LYS A 78 2.22 -20.42 7.95
C LYS A 78 0.82 -20.70 8.51
N ILE A 79 0.03 -19.65 8.72
CA ILE A 79 -1.35 -19.78 9.20
C ILE A 79 -2.30 -20.00 8.02
N LYS A 80 -3.45 -20.63 8.27
CA LYS A 80 -4.44 -20.84 7.21
C LYS A 80 -5.14 -19.52 6.87
N VAL A 81 -5.55 -19.33 5.61
CA VAL A 81 -6.33 -18.15 5.20
C VAL A 81 -7.58 -17.94 6.07
N ALA A 82 -8.23 -19.01 6.52
CA ALA A 82 -9.38 -18.92 7.43
C ALA A 82 -9.03 -18.34 8.81
N GLU A 83 -7.82 -18.58 9.31
CA GLU A 83 -7.31 -18.01 10.57
C GLU A 83 -6.81 -16.58 10.34
N ALA A 84 -6.14 -16.33 9.21
CA ALA A 84 -5.71 -15.00 8.80
C ALA A 84 -6.88 -14.00 8.79
N ARG A 85 -8.05 -14.41 8.28
CA ARG A 85 -9.29 -13.61 8.29
C ARG A 85 -9.79 -13.20 9.67
N GLN A 86 -9.41 -13.91 10.73
CA GLN A 86 -9.76 -13.52 12.10
C GLN A 86 -8.85 -12.41 12.63
N LEU A 87 -7.66 -12.25 12.03
CA LEU A 87 -6.72 -11.17 12.33
C LEU A 87 -7.01 -9.93 11.47
N SER A 88 -7.01 -10.11 10.15
CA SER A 88 -7.18 -9.05 9.16
C SER A 88 -7.37 -9.64 7.76
N ASP A 89 -8.11 -8.95 6.91
CA ASP A 89 -8.16 -9.18 5.47
C ASP A 89 -7.16 -8.32 4.68
N HIS A 90 -6.34 -7.50 5.36
CA HIS A 90 -5.26 -6.68 4.81
C HIS A 90 -3.90 -7.05 5.40
N PHE A 91 -2.85 -7.01 4.58
CA PHE A 91 -1.46 -7.08 5.01
C PHE A 91 -0.94 -5.72 5.46
N PRO A 92 -0.19 -5.64 6.58
CA PRO A 92 0.52 -4.41 6.94
C PRO A 92 1.55 -4.04 5.85
N VAL A 93 1.60 -2.75 5.53
CA VAL A 93 2.64 -2.16 4.67
C VAL A 93 3.67 -1.43 5.53
N CYS A 94 4.93 -1.83 5.42
CA CYS A 94 6.03 -1.34 6.24
C CYS A 94 7.00 -0.51 5.40
N LEU A 95 7.42 0.64 5.93
CA LEU A 95 8.34 1.60 5.31
C LEU A 95 9.37 2.01 6.37
N GLN A 96 10.65 2.16 5.99
CA GLN A 96 11.69 2.64 6.90
C GLN A 96 12.19 4.03 6.48
N TYR A 97 12.55 4.83 7.47
CA TYR A 97 13.04 6.21 7.30
C TYR A 97 14.25 6.45 8.22
N ASP A 98 15.25 7.18 7.72
CA ASP A 98 16.46 7.62 8.43
C ASP A 98 16.29 8.97 9.19
#